data_AF-A0A2W1B5Z8-F1
#
_entry.id   AF-A0A2W1B5Z8-F1
#
_cell.length_a   1.000
_cell.length_b   1.000
_cell.length_c   1.000
_cell.angle_alpha   90.00
_cell.angle_beta   90.00
_cell.angle_gamma   90.00
#
_symmetry.space_group_name_H-M   'P 1'
#
loop_
_entity.id
_entity.type
_entity.pdbx_description
1 polymer ?
#
loop_
_entity_poly.entity_id
_entity_poly.type
_entity_poly.pdbx_seq_one_letter_code
_entity_poly.pdbx_strand_id
1 'polypeptide(L)'
;MFERTNEASGIESISYQTLSGLSYWAGFVGVWTIIGAVLGIIGSIAGMVANPFSIFGAISAIIALVMGLKLRKSKKELDTFIYSKSTISLEIALDSLRYYFRIQGVLIILAIVFVVITLVAMAVIAI
;
A
#
# COMPACT_ATOMS: atom_id res chain seq x y z
N MET A 1 -4.12 -11.96 -48.33
CA MET A 1 -5.08 -11.52 -47.30
C MET A 1 -4.69 -12.24 -46.03
N PHE A 2 -3.87 -11.61 -45.19
CA PHE A 2 -3.38 -12.24 -43.96
C PHE A 2 -4.49 -12.21 -42.92
N GLU A 3 -4.98 -13.39 -42.61
CA GLU A 3 -5.94 -13.66 -41.56
C GLU A 3 -5.29 -13.26 -40.23
N ARG A 4 -5.78 -12.18 -39.61
CA ARG A 4 -5.42 -11.83 -38.24
C ARG A 4 -6.02 -12.91 -37.36
N THR A 5 -5.24 -13.95 -37.08
CA THR A 5 -5.55 -14.95 -36.06
C THR A 5 -5.64 -14.21 -34.73
N ASN A 6 -6.87 -13.93 -34.34
CA ASN A 6 -7.37 -13.73 -32.99
C ASN A 6 -6.24 -13.63 -31.94
N GLU A 7 -5.66 -12.44 -31.81
CA GLU A 7 -4.87 -12.08 -30.64
C GLU A 7 -5.86 -12.07 -29.47
N ALA A 8 -6.05 -13.23 -28.84
CA ALA A 8 -6.68 -13.32 -27.55
C ALA A 8 -5.91 -12.36 -26.64
N SER A 9 -6.49 -11.19 -26.43
CA SER A 9 -5.87 -10.10 -25.68
C SER A 9 -5.34 -10.69 -24.38
N GLY A 10 -4.05 -10.51 -24.06
CA GLY A 10 -3.39 -11.24 -22.96
C GLY A 10 -4.08 -11.14 -21.58
N ILE A 11 -5.02 -10.21 -21.44
CA ILE A 11 -5.90 -10.01 -20.29
C ILE A 11 -6.91 -11.17 -20.11
N GLU A 12 -7.34 -11.86 -21.18
CA GLU A 12 -8.27 -13.01 -21.10
C GLU A 12 -7.65 -14.23 -20.38
N SER A 13 -6.32 -14.28 -20.28
CA SER A 13 -5.60 -15.37 -19.61
C SER A 13 -5.40 -15.16 -18.10
N ILE A 14 -5.75 -14.00 -17.54
CA ILE A 14 -5.53 -13.76 -16.10
C ILE A 14 -6.53 -14.61 -15.30
N SER A 15 -5.98 -15.57 -14.55
CA SER A 15 -6.77 -16.47 -13.71
C SER A 15 -7.62 -15.72 -12.70
N TYR A 16 -8.91 -16.08 -12.63
CA TYR A 16 -9.84 -15.61 -11.61
C TYR A 16 -9.27 -15.76 -10.19
N GLN A 17 -8.58 -16.87 -9.92
CA GLN A 17 -7.98 -17.15 -8.61
C GLN A 17 -6.89 -16.13 -8.26
N THR A 18 -6.10 -15.70 -9.24
CA THR A 18 -5.06 -14.67 -9.05
C THR A 18 -5.69 -13.33 -8.70
N LEU A 19 -6.71 -12.90 -9.44
CA LEU A 19 -7.34 -11.59 -9.24
C LEU A 19 -8.18 -11.54 -7.97
N SER A 20 -8.90 -12.61 -7.66
CA SER A 20 -9.66 -12.71 -6.41
C SER A 20 -8.74 -12.75 -5.18
N GLY A 21 -7.63 -13.50 -5.26
CA GLY A 21 -6.60 -13.49 -4.23
C GLY A 21 -5.99 -12.10 -4.03
N LEU A 22 -5.63 -11.41 -5.13
CA LEU A 22 -5.08 -10.06 -5.08
C LEU A 22 -6.08 -9.06 -4.49
N SER A 23 -7.37 -9.15 -4.88
CA SER A 23 -8.45 -8.33 -4.32
C SER A 23 -8.60 -8.54 -2.82
N TYR A 24 -8.63 -9.80 -2.37
CA TYR A 24 -8.73 -10.14 -0.96
C TYR A 24 -7.58 -9.56 -0.14
N TRP A 25 -6.33 -9.78 -0.59
CA TRP A 25 -5.15 -9.28 0.10
C TRP A 25 -5.04 -7.75 0.08
N ALA A 26 -5.34 -7.10 -1.05
CA ALA A 26 -5.42 -5.64 -1.11
C ALA A 26 -6.46 -5.11 -0.11
N GLY A 27 -7.60 -5.78 -0.01
CA GLY A 27 -8.63 -5.50 0.99
C GLY A 27 -8.15 -5.62 2.43
N PHE A 28 -7.51 -6.73 2.76
CA PHE A 28 -7.03 -7.07 4.10
C PHE A 28 -5.92 -6.12 4.55
N VAL A 29 -4.87 -5.98 3.74
CA VAL A 29 -3.74 -5.07 4.03
C VAL A 29 -4.21 -3.63 4.09
N GLY A 30 -5.16 -3.23 3.24
CA GLY A 30 -5.73 -1.89 3.25
C GLY A 30 -6.40 -1.54 4.58
N VAL A 31 -7.20 -2.46 5.15
CA VAL A 31 -7.85 -2.26 6.46
C VAL A 31 -6.81 -2.13 7.56
N TRP A 32 -5.83 -3.04 7.62
CA TRP A 32 -4.78 -2.96 8.65
C TRP A 32 -3.91 -1.71 8.54
N THR A 33 -3.62 -1.25 7.31
CA THR A 33 -2.90 0.00 7.11
C THR A 33 -3.71 1.20 7.62
N ILE A 34 -5.04 1.22 7.40
CA ILE A 34 -5.92 2.27 7.94
C ILE A 34 -5.98 2.21 9.46
N ILE A 35 -6.13 1.03 10.07
CA ILE A 35 -6.14 0.87 11.53
C ILE A 35 -4.83 1.39 12.13
N GLY A 36 -3.69 0.96 11.56
CA GLY A 36 -2.37 1.43 11.99
C GLY A 36 -2.20 2.95 11.85
N ALA A 37 -2.71 3.53 10.76
CA ALA A 37 -2.72 4.98 10.56
C ALA A 37 -3.55 5.71 11.62
N VAL A 38 -4.77 5.25 11.90
CA VAL A 38 -5.65 5.86 12.91
C VAL A 38 -5.00 5.79 14.30
N LEU A 39 -4.45 4.63 14.68
CA LEU A 39 -3.70 4.47 15.92
C LEU A 39 -2.46 5.38 15.97
N GLY A 40 -1.74 5.50 14.86
CA GLY A 40 -0.59 6.39 14.73
C GLY A 40 -0.95 7.87 14.89
N ILE A 41 -2.08 8.32 14.33
CA ILE A 41 -2.59 9.68 14.51
C ILE A 41 -2.93 9.93 15.98
N ILE A 42 -3.69 9.03 16.62
CA ILE A 42 -4.06 9.15 18.04
C ILE A 42 -2.80 9.19 18.92
N GLY A 43 -1.87 8.27 18.69
CA GLY A 43 -0.61 8.19 19.42
C GLY A 43 0.25 9.45 19.22
N SER A 44 0.26 10.01 18.01
CA SER A 44 1.01 11.24 17.72
C SER A 44 0.41 12.45 18.44
N ILE A 45 -0.93 12.59 18.45
CA ILE A 45 -1.62 13.67 19.17
C ILE A 45 -1.35 13.57 20.67
N ALA A 46 -1.47 12.37 21.25
CA ALA A 46 -1.15 12.15 22.66
C ALA A 46 0.33 12.46 22.97
N GLY A 47 1.24 12.06 22.06
CA GLY A 47 2.68 12.28 22.18
C GLY A 47 3.13 13.73 21.99
N MET A 48 2.34 14.58 21.32
CA MET A 48 2.66 16.00 21.14
C MET A 48 2.71 16.76 22.48
N VAL A 49 2.03 16.27 23.52
CA VAL A 49 2.11 16.81 24.88
C VAL A 49 3.49 16.56 25.50
N ALA A 50 4.14 15.43 25.14
CA ALA A 50 5.41 15.00 25.72
C ALA A 50 6.62 15.38 24.85
N ASN A 51 6.46 15.49 23.52
CA ASN A 51 7.57 15.78 22.61
C ASN A 51 7.09 16.51 21.34
N PRO A 52 7.59 17.73 21.06
CA PRO A 52 7.19 18.50 19.87
C PRO A 52 7.58 17.83 18.54
N PHE A 53 8.54 16.90 18.53
CA PHE A 53 8.90 16.14 17.33
C PHE A 53 7.84 15.09 16.92
N SER A 54 6.79 14.88 17.72
CA SER A 54 5.69 13.96 17.41
C SER A 54 4.92 14.30 16.11
N ILE A 55 5.09 15.53 15.59
CA ILE A 55 4.48 15.96 14.32
C ILE A 55 4.90 15.10 13.12
N PHE A 56 6.11 14.55 13.11
CA PHE A 56 6.56 13.63 12.06
C PHE A 56 5.79 12.30 12.08
N GLY A 57 5.37 11.84 13.27
CA GLY A 57 4.51 10.67 13.43
C GLY A 57 3.13 10.89 12.80
N ALA A 58 2.55 12.07 13.00
CA ALA A 58 1.26 12.42 12.42
C ALA A 58 1.31 12.46 10.89
N ILE A 59 2.37 13.05 10.30
CA ILE A 59 2.56 13.09 8.85
C ILE A 59 2.67 11.67 8.27
N SER A 60 3.49 10.82 8.89
CA SER A 60 3.64 9.42 8.49
C SER A 60 2.31 8.66 8.54
N ALA A 61 1.53 8.88 9.60
CA ALA A 61 0.23 8.25 9.78
C ALA A 61 -0.81 8.70 8.74
N ILE A 62 -0.80 9.98 8.33
CA ILE A 62 -1.64 10.48 7.22
C ILE A 62 -1.29 9.80 5.91
N ILE A 63 0.01 9.64 5.62
CA ILE A 63 0.47 8.94 4.40
C ILE A 63 -0.02 7.48 4.43
N ALA A 64 0.11 6.80 5.58
CA ALA A 64 -0.41 5.45 5.76
C ALA A 64 -1.92 5.36 5.54
N LEU A 65 -2.69 6.36 6.00
CA LEU A 65 -4.13 6.42 5.76
C LEU A 65 -4.46 6.46 4.26
N VAL A 66 -3.80 7.37 3.51
CA VAL A 66 -3.99 7.50 2.06
C VAL A 66 -3.63 6.21 1.33
N MET A 67 -2.53 5.57 1.73
CA MET A 67 -2.10 4.27 1.19
C MET A 67 -3.14 3.17 1.44
N GLY A 68 -3.66 3.07 2.66
CA GLY A 68 -4.70 2.10 3.00
C GLY A 68 -5.98 2.32 2.20
N LEU A 69 -6.39 3.58 1.99
CA LEU A 69 -7.53 3.92 1.12
C LEU A 69 -7.28 3.53 -0.34
N LYS A 70 -6.06 3.68 -0.85
CA LYS A 70 -5.71 3.23 -2.21
C LYS A 70 -5.76 1.72 -2.38
N LEU A 71 -5.35 0.95 -1.37
CA LEU A 71 -5.53 -0.50 -1.38
C LEU A 71 -7.01 -0.91 -1.39
N ARG A 72 -7.86 -0.19 -0.63
CA ARG A 72 -9.32 -0.40 -0.66
C ARG A 72 -9.92 -0.06 -2.01
N LYS A 73 -9.42 0.98 -2.69
CA LYS A 73 -9.79 1.29 -4.08
C LYS A 73 -9.37 0.17 -5.02
N SER A 74 -8.12 -0.31 -4.92
CA SER A 74 -7.62 -1.41 -5.75
C SER A 74 -8.48 -2.67 -5.62
N LYS A 75 -8.85 -3.06 -4.39
CA LYS A 75 -9.82 -4.14 -4.15
C LYS A 75 -11.11 -3.92 -4.94
N LYS A 76 -11.76 -2.78 -4.77
CA LYS A 76 -13.05 -2.47 -5.39
C LYS A 76 -12.99 -2.60 -6.91
N GLU A 77 -11.93 -2.08 -7.51
CA GLU A 77 -11.73 -2.10 -8.96
C GLU A 77 -11.37 -3.51 -9.48
N LEU A 78 -10.61 -4.30 -8.71
CA LEU A 78 -10.37 -5.73 -9.02
C LEU A 78 -11.67 -6.54 -8.98
N ASP A 79 -12.50 -6.35 -7.94
CA ASP A 79 -13.80 -7.00 -7.85
C ASP A 79 -14.67 -6.58 -9.05
N THR A 80 -14.67 -5.29 -9.40
CA THR A 80 -15.40 -4.77 -10.56
C THR A 80 -14.92 -5.40 -11.86
N PHE A 81 -13.61 -5.54 -12.06
CA PHE A 81 -13.04 -6.23 -13.23
C PHE A 81 -13.44 -7.71 -13.30
N ILE A 82 -13.46 -8.41 -12.16
CA ILE A 82 -13.84 -9.82 -12.10
C ILE A 82 -15.25 -10.05 -12.67
N TYR A 83 -16.19 -9.16 -12.35
CA TYR A 83 -17.58 -9.24 -12.84
C TYR A 83 -17.77 -8.63 -14.23
N SER A 84 -17.22 -7.43 -14.47
CA SER A 84 -17.48 -6.66 -15.70
C SER A 84 -16.53 -6.97 -16.86
N LYS A 85 -15.39 -7.59 -16.58
CA LYS A 85 -14.26 -7.77 -17.52
C LYS A 85 -13.74 -6.47 -18.14
N SER A 86 -14.03 -5.32 -17.52
CA SER A 86 -13.59 -4.01 -17.97
C SER A 86 -12.09 -3.79 -17.75
N THR A 87 -11.30 -3.79 -18.82
CA THR A 87 -9.85 -3.59 -18.77
C THR A 87 -9.44 -2.29 -18.07
N ILE A 88 -10.27 -1.25 -18.15
CA ILE A 88 -10.09 0.03 -17.45
C ILE A 88 -10.08 -0.17 -15.92
N SER A 89 -10.98 -0.98 -15.36
CA SER A 89 -11.00 -1.27 -13.93
C SER A 89 -9.73 -2.00 -13.48
N LEU A 90 -9.22 -2.92 -14.31
CA LEU A 90 -7.96 -3.60 -14.02
C LEU A 90 -6.78 -2.61 -14.01
N GLU A 91 -6.72 -1.68 -14.95
CA GLU A 91 -5.67 -0.66 -15.00
C GLU A 91 -5.71 0.24 -13.75
N ILE A 92 -6.88 0.74 -13.36
CA ILE A 92 -7.05 1.58 -12.16
C ILE A 92 -6.66 0.80 -10.89
N ALA A 93 -7.02 -0.48 -10.82
CA ALA A 93 -6.65 -1.35 -9.71
C ALA A 93 -5.13 -1.51 -9.57
N LEU A 94 -4.46 -1.85 -10.68
CA LEU A 94 -3.03 -2.08 -10.71
C LEU A 94 -2.23 -0.79 -10.49
N ASP A 95 -2.70 0.35 -11.02
CA ASP A 95 -2.07 1.64 -10.76
C ASP A 95 -2.18 2.03 -9.26
N SER A 96 -3.34 1.80 -8.65
CA SER A 96 -3.53 2.04 -7.22
C SER A 96 -2.59 1.17 -6.36
N LEU A 97 -2.39 -0.08 -6.77
CA LEU A 97 -1.48 -1.03 -6.12
C LEU A 97 -0.01 -0.64 -6.32
N ARG A 98 0.38 -0.24 -7.54
CA ARG A 98 1.70 0.29 -7.87
C ARG A 98 2.05 1.48 -7.00
N TYR A 99 1.12 2.42 -6.85
CA TYR A 99 1.32 3.59 -6.00
C TYR A 99 1.52 3.21 -4.54
N TYR A 100 0.72 2.26 -4.01
CA TYR A 100 0.90 1.74 -2.66
C TYR A 100 2.30 1.17 -2.44
N PHE A 101 2.74 0.25 -3.30
CA PHE A 101 4.06 -0.38 -3.16
C PHE A 101 5.21 0.61 -3.33
N ARG A 102 5.08 1.61 -4.21
CA ARG A 102 6.09 2.66 -4.36
C ARG A 102 6.31 3.43 -3.07
N ILE A 103 5.23 3.88 -2.42
CA ILE A 103 5.35 4.61 -1.16
C ILE A 103 5.85 3.69 -0.05
N GLN A 104 5.30 2.47 0.07
CA GLN A 104 5.76 1.54 1.09
C GLN A 104 7.24 1.17 0.94
N GLY A 105 7.73 0.97 -0.29
CA GLY A 105 9.14 0.71 -0.53
C GLY A 105 10.03 1.85 -0.03
N VAL A 106 9.64 3.11 -0.27
CA VAL A 106 10.38 4.28 0.24
C VAL A 106 10.35 4.33 1.77
N LEU A 107 9.19 4.10 2.39
CA LEU A 107 9.06 4.12 3.85
C LEU A 107 9.88 3.03 4.53
N ILE A 108 9.96 1.83 3.93
CA ILE A 108 10.79 0.72 4.42
C ILE A 108 12.28 1.10 4.37
N ILE A 109 12.74 1.72 3.28
CA ILE A 109 14.13 2.18 3.17
C ILE A 109 14.43 3.21 4.27
N LEU A 110 13.55 4.19 4.48
CA LEU A 110 13.72 5.19 5.54
C LEU A 110 13.74 4.54 6.93
N ALA A 111 12.84 3.58 7.20
CA ALA A 111 12.79 2.86 8.46
C ALA A 111 14.08 2.09 8.73
N ILE A 112 14.63 1.40 7.73
CA ILE A 112 15.91 0.68 7.86
C ILE A 112 17.04 1.64 8.22
N VAL A 113 17.12 2.81 7.57
CA VAL A 113 18.15 3.83 7.88
C VAL A 113 18.09 4.25 9.35
N PHE A 114 16.89 4.57 9.86
CA PHE A 114 16.72 4.95 11.27
C PHE A 114 17.09 3.82 12.24
N VAL A 115 16.74 2.58 11.91
CA VAL A 115 17.10 1.41 12.72
C VAL A 115 18.62 1.26 12.79
N VAL A 116 19.33 1.37 11.66
CA VAL A 116 20.79 1.28 11.63
C VAL A 116 21.45 2.39 12.46
N ILE A 117 21.00 3.64 12.32
CA ILE A 117 21.52 4.77 13.11
C ILE A 117 21.31 4.51 14.61
N THR A 118 20.13 4.03 14.99
CA THR A 118 19.79 3.75 16.39
C THR A 118 20.67 2.64 16.97
N LEU A 119 20.89 1.56 16.21
CA LEU A 119 21.76 0.46 16.62
C LEU A 119 23.22 0.92 16.81
N VAL A 120 23.74 1.72 15.89
CA VAL A 120 25.09 2.30 15.99
C VAL A 120 25.21 3.20 17.21
N ALA A 121 24.24 4.10 17.43
CA ALA A 121 24.24 4.99 18.58
C ALA A 121 24.21 4.22 19.91
N MET A 122 23.39 3.18 20.02
CA MET A 122 23.35 2.32 21.21
C MET A 122 24.68 1.58 21.43
N ALA A 123 25.31 1.08 20.37
CA ALA A 123 26.60 0.42 20.48
C ALA A 123 27.71 1.36 20.97
N VAL A 124 27.71 2.62 20.52
CA VAL A 124 28.68 3.64 20.98
C VAL A 124 28.47 3.99 22.45
N ILE A 125 27.21 4.11 22.90
CA ILE A 125 26.90 4.42 24.31
C ILE A 125 27.22 3.25 25.25
N ALA A 126 27.18 2.01 24.74
CA ALA A 126 27.46 0.81 25.52
C ALA A 126 28.98 0.55 25.76
N ILE A 127 29.86 1.31 25.10
CA ILE A 127 31.33 1.24 25.22
C ILE A 127 31.81 2.37 26.14
#